data_AF-A0A829YL23-F1
#
_entry.id   AF-A0A829YL23-F1
#
_cell.length_a   1.000
_cell.length_b   1.000
_cell.length_c   1.000
_cell.angle_alpha   90.00
_cell.angle_beta   90.00
_cell.angle_gamma   90.00
#
_symmetry.space_group_name_H-M   'P 1'
#
loop_
_entity.id
_entity.type
_entity.pdbx_description
1 polymer ?
#
loop_
_entity_poly.entity_id
_entity_poly.type
_entity_poly.pdbx_seq_one_letter_code
_entity_poly.pdbx_strand_id
1 'polypeptide(L)'
;MKLFIGCVFIAAMLVLGAAEGDEVHVVQQGVDIDSRQETPARQEELAAKVIALAESASVESTGYVECEKRWKKTLSQPRFVHALFDPARDVKLMVAYHRTHQLTPVNEIRIVLSERGWTDHILVRVGSQIRAVTKYSPCRMAELIVGAKLRTSTQEHAELLSGYCVDPK
;
A
#
# COMPACT_ATOMS: atom_id res chain seq x y z
N MET A 1 -26.70 26.34 -34.41
CA MET A 1 -27.59 25.50 -33.59
C MET A 1 -27.12 24.06 -33.70
N LYS A 2 -26.84 23.43 -32.54
CA LYS A 2 -26.56 22.00 -32.26
C LYS A 2 -25.16 21.42 -32.57
N LEU A 3 -24.43 21.23 -31.46
CA LEU A 3 -23.30 20.34 -31.22
C LEU A 3 -23.66 18.87 -31.51
N PHE A 4 -22.67 18.08 -31.91
CA PHE A 4 -22.45 16.73 -31.36
C PHE A 4 -20.95 16.43 -31.30
N ILE A 5 -20.39 16.52 -30.09
CA ILE A 5 -19.05 16.06 -29.74
C ILE A 5 -19.20 14.56 -29.46
N GLY A 6 -18.72 13.73 -30.38
CA GLY A 6 -18.64 12.28 -30.21
C GLY A 6 -17.30 11.92 -29.57
N CYS A 7 -17.35 11.52 -28.30
CA CYS A 7 -16.22 10.97 -27.55
C CYS A 7 -15.61 9.75 -28.28
N VAL A 8 -14.42 9.93 -28.85
CA VAL A 8 -13.57 8.81 -29.27
C VAL A 8 -12.93 8.25 -28.00
N PHE A 9 -13.46 7.11 -27.56
CA PHE A 9 -12.87 6.29 -26.50
C PHE A 9 -11.44 5.90 -26.90
N ILE A 10 -10.48 6.25 -26.04
CA ILE A 10 -9.07 5.91 -26.16
C ILE A 10 -8.94 4.39 -26.01
N ALA A 11 -8.78 3.69 -27.13
CA ALA A 11 -8.31 2.31 -27.15
C ALA A 11 -6.78 2.32 -27.10
N ALA A 12 -6.21 2.46 -25.90
CA ALA A 12 -4.80 2.18 -25.67
C ALA A 12 -4.62 0.66 -25.58
N MET A 13 -4.24 0.03 -26.70
CA MET A 13 -3.58 -1.27 -26.67
C MET A 13 -2.22 -1.08 -25.99
N LEU A 14 -2.16 -1.34 -24.69
CA LEU A 14 -0.92 -1.60 -23.98
C LEU A 14 -0.74 -3.11 -23.92
N VAL A 15 -0.03 -3.65 -24.92
CA VAL A 15 0.67 -4.91 -24.73
C VAL A 15 1.90 -4.58 -23.88
N LEU A 16 1.71 -4.48 -22.56
CA LEU A 16 2.83 -4.60 -21.63
C LEU A 16 3.15 -6.09 -21.51
N GLY A 17 4.35 -6.47 -21.93
CA GLY A 17 4.95 -7.68 -21.38
C GLY A 17 4.93 -7.55 -19.86
N ALA A 18 4.54 -8.62 -19.16
CA ALA A 18 4.57 -8.66 -17.70
C ALA A 18 6.00 -8.30 -17.27
N ALA A 19 6.18 -7.09 -16.72
CA ALA A 19 7.41 -6.77 -16.04
C ALA A 19 7.41 -7.62 -14.77
N GLU A 20 8.25 -8.64 -14.72
CA GLU A 20 8.57 -9.31 -13.45
C GLU A 20 9.16 -8.24 -12.51
N GLY A 21 8.56 -8.07 -11.34
CA GLY A 21 8.96 -7.02 -10.40
C GLY A 21 7.83 -6.54 -9.48
N ASP A 22 8.23 -5.83 -8.44
CA ASP A 22 7.29 -5.18 -7.53
C ASP A 22 6.72 -3.92 -8.18
N GLU A 23 5.40 -3.75 -8.12
CA GLU A 23 4.70 -2.57 -8.62
C GLU A 23 3.93 -1.92 -7.47
N VAL A 24 4.22 -0.65 -7.19
CA VAL A 24 3.60 0.12 -6.12
C VAL A 24 2.97 1.38 -6.68
N HIS A 25 1.65 1.43 -6.58
CA HIS A 25 0.85 2.61 -6.90
C HIS A 25 0.50 3.37 -5.64
N VAL A 26 0.71 4.69 -5.71
CA VAL A 26 0.33 5.61 -4.65
C VAL A 26 -0.71 6.57 -5.22
N VAL A 27 -1.95 6.44 -4.77
CA VAL A 27 -3.05 7.26 -5.26
C VAL A 27 -3.46 8.27 -4.21
N GLN A 28 -3.54 9.54 -4.62
CA GLN A 28 -4.04 10.63 -3.80
C GLN A 28 -4.97 11.53 -4.60
N GLN A 29 -6.17 11.75 -4.05
CA GLN A 29 -7.27 12.48 -4.70
C GLN A 29 -7.59 11.95 -6.10
N GLY A 30 -7.50 10.63 -6.29
CA GLY A 30 -7.76 9.96 -7.57
C GLY A 30 -6.64 10.11 -8.61
N VAL A 31 -5.50 10.70 -8.24
CA VAL A 31 -4.32 10.81 -9.10
C VAL A 31 -3.24 9.86 -8.59
N ASP A 32 -2.68 9.05 -9.48
CA ASP A 32 -1.46 8.31 -9.19
C ASP A 32 -0.28 9.30 -9.14
N ILE A 33 0.20 9.55 -7.92
CA ILE A 33 1.26 10.54 -7.68
C ILE A 33 2.65 10.02 -8.00
N ASP A 34 2.82 8.71 -8.16
CA ASP A 34 4.12 8.08 -8.45
C ASP A 34 4.32 7.76 -9.94
N SER A 35 3.26 7.82 -10.75
CA SER A 35 3.27 7.68 -12.22
C SER A 35 4.31 8.51 -12.98
N ARG A 36 4.89 9.54 -12.35
CA ARG A 36 5.90 10.43 -12.96
C ARG A 36 7.35 10.09 -12.57
N GLN A 37 7.58 9.15 -11.66
CA GLN A 37 8.90 8.82 -11.08
C GLN A 37 9.16 7.30 -10.99
N GLU A 38 8.58 6.53 -11.91
CA GLU A 38 8.71 5.08 -12.04
C GLU A 38 10.13 4.66 -12.47
N THR A 39 11.07 4.68 -11.53
CA THR A 39 12.33 3.94 -11.69
C THR A 39 12.25 2.63 -10.91
N PRO A 40 12.87 1.53 -11.38
CA PRO A 40 12.85 0.26 -10.66
C PRO A 40 13.36 0.39 -9.20
N ALA A 41 14.42 1.17 -8.99
CA ALA A 41 14.97 1.42 -7.65
C ALA A 41 13.96 2.13 -6.72
N ARG A 42 13.14 3.01 -7.28
CA ARG A 42 12.10 3.72 -6.53
C ARG A 42 10.94 2.80 -6.15
N GLN A 43 10.51 1.96 -7.08
CA GLN A 43 9.49 0.94 -6.84
C GLN A 43 9.93 -0.05 -5.76
N GLU A 44 11.18 -0.50 -5.81
CA GLU A 44 11.77 -1.37 -4.78
C GLU A 44 11.84 -0.67 -3.40
N GLU A 45 12.24 0.61 -3.34
CA GLU A 45 12.26 1.39 -2.10
C GLU A 45 10.85 1.49 -1.47
N LEU A 46 9.84 1.78 -2.29
CA LEU A 46 8.46 1.88 -1.83
C LEU A 46 7.89 0.53 -1.41
N ALA A 47 8.17 -0.53 -2.16
CA ALA A 47 7.79 -1.89 -1.82
C ALA A 47 8.35 -2.28 -0.45
N ALA A 48 9.64 -2.00 -0.21
CA ALA A 48 10.30 -2.24 1.08
C ALA A 48 9.61 -1.49 2.24
N LYS A 49 9.20 -0.24 2.04
CA LYS A 49 8.47 0.55 3.07
C LYS A 49 7.08 0.00 3.35
N VAL A 50 6.35 -0.42 2.32
CA VAL A 50 5.02 -1.05 2.46
C VAL A 50 5.14 -2.37 3.22
N ILE A 51 6.13 -3.20 2.88
CA ILE A 51 6.44 -4.46 3.56
C ILE A 51 6.80 -4.19 5.03
N ALA A 52 7.76 -3.29 5.29
CA ALA A 52 8.20 -2.97 6.66
C ALA A 52 7.04 -2.47 7.55
N LEU A 53 6.10 -1.70 6.98
CA LEU A 53 4.89 -1.30 7.66
C LEU A 53 4.02 -2.51 8.03
N ALA A 54 3.77 -3.42 7.09
CA ALA A 54 2.99 -4.64 7.33
C ALA A 54 3.66 -5.57 8.37
N GLU A 55 4.99 -5.73 8.31
CA GLU A 55 5.75 -6.56 9.26
C GLU A 55 5.75 -5.99 10.68
N SER A 56 5.68 -4.66 10.80
CA SER A 56 5.60 -3.99 12.10
C SER A 56 4.25 -4.20 12.81
N ALA A 57 3.24 -4.74 12.12
CA ALA A 57 1.95 -5.03 12.70
C ALA A 57 2.04 -6.13 13.77
N SER A 58 1.45 -5.86 14.92
CA SER A 58 1.46 -6.76 16.08
C SER A 58 0.16 -7.52 16.29
N VAL A 59 -0.87 -7.24 15.49
CA VAL A 59 -2.19 -7.88 15.60
C VAL A 59 -2.69 -8.32 14.23
N GLU A 60 -3.02 -9.60 14.10
CA GLU A 60 -3.87 -10.09 13.03
C GLU A 60 -5.35 -9.80 13.39
N SER A 61 -6.03 -9.07 12.52
CA SER A 61 -7.40 -8.57 12.72
C SER A 61 -8.41 -9.14 11.73
N THR A 62 -8.04 -10.18 10.96
CA THR A 62 -8.86 -10.80 9.91
C THR A 62 -10.28 -11.14 10.40
N GLY A 63 -10.40 -11.72 11.60
CA GLY A 63 -11.70 -12.12 12.17
C GLY A 63 -12.64 -10.96 12.58
N TYR A 64 -12.15 -9.72 12.59
CA TYR A 64 -12.91 -8.53 13.02
C TYR A 64 -13.14 -7.53 11.88
N VAL A 65 -12.76 -7.89 10.66
CA VAL A 65 -12.75 -7.02 9.49
C VAL A 65 -13.51 -7.69 8.35
N GLU A 66 -14.42 -6.95 7.70
CA GLU A 66 -15.02 -7.39 6.43
C GLU A 66 -13.99 -7.31 5.28
N CYS A 67 -12.96 -8.17 5.31
CA CYS A 67 -11.77 -8.12 4.45
C CYS A 67 -12.12 -8.02 2.96
N GLU A 68 -12.96 -8.91 2.45
CA GLU A 68 -13.40 -8.93 1.03
C GLU A 68 -14.05 -7.60 0.59
N LYS A 69 -14.96 -7.09 1.42
CA LYS A 69 -15.68 -5.84 1.14
C LYS A 69 -14.74 -4.64 1.18
N ARG A 70 -13.85 -4.58 2.17
CA ARG A 70 -12.85 -3.50 2.27
C ARG A 70 -11.86 -3.55 1.12
N TRP A 71 -11.37 -4.73 0.76
CA TRP A 71 -10.46 -4.95 -0.36
C TRP A 71 -11.00 -4.40 -1.68
N LYS A 72 -12.24 -4.76 -2.02
CA LYS A 72 -12.92 -4.28 -3.23
C LYS A 72 -13.11 -2.76 -3.19
N LYS A 73 -13.38 -2.19 -2.02
CA LYS A 73 -13.56 -0.74 -1.85
C LYS A 73 -12.27 0.05 -1.92
N THR A 74 -11.09 -0.52 -1.60
CA THR A 74 -9.82 0.23 -1.54
C THR A 74 -9.56 1.06 -2.79
N LEU A 75 -9.69 0.48 -3.98
CA LEU A 75 -9.36 1.15 -5.24
C LEU A 75 -10.34 2.29 -5.61
N SER A 76 -11.50 2.35 -4.94
CA SER A 76 -12.45 3.46 -5.07
C SER A 76 -12.20 4.60 -4.07
N GLN A 77 -11.27 4.41 -3.14
CA GLN A 77 -10.98 5.42 -2.13
C GLN A 77 -10.12 6.53 -2.73
N PRO A 78 -10.28 7.79 -2.27
CA PRO A 78 -9.51 8.90 -2.79
C PRO A 78 -8.02 8.80 -2.43
N ARG A 79 -7.64 8.04 -1.40
CA ARG A 79 -6.27 7.95 -0.90
C ARG A 79 -5.92 6.52 -0.53
N PHE A 80 -5.00 5.91 -1.27
CA PHE A 80 -4.55 4.56 -0.99
C PHE A 80 -3.15 4.28 -1.52
N VAL A 81 -2.50 3.27 -0.93
CA VAL A 81 -1.30 2.62 -1.45
C VAL A 81 -1.68 1.21 -1.86
N HIS A 82 -1.22 0.79 -3.04
CA HIS A 82 -1.46 -0.51 -3.62
C HIS A 82 -0.14 -1.07 -4.12
N ALA A 83 0.35 -2.15 -3.50
CA ALA A 83 1.56 -2.85 -3.89
C ALA A 83 1.20 -4.23 -4.43
N LEU A 84 1.70 -4.57 -5.61
CA LEU A 84 1.61 -5.86 -6.28
C LEU A 84 3.00 -6.48 -6.34
N PHE A 85 3.07 -7.78 -6.09
CA PHE A 85 4.32 -8.54 -6.05
C PHE A 85 4.21 -9.76 -6.96
N ASP A 86 5.04 -9.79 -8.01
CA ASP A 86 5.19 -10.95 -8.89
C ASP A 86 6.68 -11.22 -9.15
N PRO A 87 7.28 -12.26 -8.53
CA PRO A 87 6.64 -13.27 -7.68
C PRO A 87 6.23 -12.73 -6.29
N ALA A 88 5.44 -13.52 -5.55
CA ALA A 88 5.05 -13.20 -4.18
C ALA A 88 6.28 -12.97 -3.27
N ARG A 89 6.20 -11.98 -2.37
CA ARG A 89 7.25 -11.65 -1.41
C ARG A 89 6.99 -12.32 -0.06
N ASP A 90 8.03 -12.88 0.55
CA ASP A 90 7.95 -13.37 1.92
C ASP A 90 7.91 -12.19 2.90
N VAL A 91 6.78 -12.02 3.56
CA VAL A 91 6.54 -10.95 4.55
C VAL A 91 6.34 -11.57 5.91
N LYS A 92 7.05 -11.07 6.93
CA LYS A 92 6.93 -11.51 8.31
C LYS A 92 5.66 -10.95 8.96
N LEU A 93 4.56 -11.69 8.88
CA LEU A 93 3.25 -11.26 9.38
C LEU A 93 2.91 -11.91 10.73
N MET A 94 2.25 -11.15 11.60
CA MET A 94 1.62 -11.70 12.81
C MET A 94 0.50 -12.67 12.43
N VAL A 95 0.53 -13.89 12.98
CA VAL A 95 -0.52 -14.91 12.80
C VAL A 95 -1.28 -15.11 14.11
N ALA A 96 -2.59 -14.87 14.10
CA ALA A 96 -3.46 -14.88 15.29
C ALA A 96 -3.37 -16.18 16.08
N TYR A 97 -3.42 -17.32 15.38
CA TYR A 97 -3.51 -18.65 16.00
C TYR A 97 -2.25 -19.00 16.79
N HIS A 98 -1.09 -18.58 16.31
CA HIS A 98 0.19 -18.89 16.94
C HIS A 98 0.74 -17.75 17.80
N ARG A 99 0.17 -16.54 17.71
CA ARG A 99 0.69 -15.30 18.33
C ARG A 99 2.18 -15.09 18.04
N THR A 100 2.62 -15.52 16.87
CA THR A 100 3.98 -15.41 16.39
C THR A 100 3.97 -14.82 15.01
N HIS A 101 5.09 -14.18 14.65
CA HIS A 101 5.32 -13.77 13.29
C HIS A 101 5.79 -14.95 12.44
N GLN A 102 5.21 -15.09 11.25
CA GLN A 102 5.59 -16.12 10.27
C GLN A 102 5.87 -15.48 8.91
N LEU A 103 6.88 -16.00 8.22
CA LEU A 103 7.10 -15.64 6.81
C LEU A 103 5.91 -16.15 5.99
N THR A 104 5.25 -15.23 5.31
CA THR A 104 4.03 -15.49 4.55
C THR A 104 4.22 -14.97 3.13
N PRO A 105 3.95 -15.77 2.08
CA PRO A 105 4.09 -15.32 0.69
C PRO A 105 2.91 -14.38 0.34
N VAL A 106 3.18 -13.08 0.32
CA VAL A 106 2.21 -12.03 0.03
C VAL A 106 2.29 -11.64 -1.44
N ASN A 107 1.14 -11.64 -2.10
CA ASN A 107 1.01 -11.24 -3.51
C ASN A 107 0.68 -9.75 -3.65
N GLU A 108 -0.02 -9.18 -2.68
CA GLU A 108 -0.56 -7.83 -2.80
C GLU A 108 -0.83 -7.21 -1.43
N ILE A 109 -0.53 -5.92 -1.28
CA ILE A 109 -0.82 -5.14 -0.07
C ILE A 109 -1.64 -3.91 -0.46
N ARG A 110 -2.73 -3.67 0.27
CA ARG A 110 -3.60 -2.51 0.11
C ARG A 110 -3.74 -1.75 1.42
N ILE A 111 -3.48 -0.45 1.36
CA ILE A 111 -3.57 0.46 2.50
C ILE A 111 -4.47 1.62 2.11
N VAL A 112 -5.60 1.79 2.80
CA VAL A 112 -6.44 2.98 2.64
C VAL A 112 -5.98 4.02 3.65
N LEU A 113 -5.76 5.25 3.19
CA LEU A 113 -5.26 6.33 4.04
C LEU A 113 -6.39 7.28 4.41
N SER A 114 -6.52 7.56 5.70
CA SER A 114 -7.34 8.67 6.19
C SER A 114 -6.74 10.03 5.77
N GLU A 115 -7.47 11.11 5.99
CA GLU A 115 -6.98 12.47 5.74
C GLU A 115 -5.68 12.79 6.50
N ARG A 116 -5.57 12.20 7.69
CA ARG A 116 -4.43 12.30 8.60
C ARG A 116 -3.28 11.34 8.23
N GLY A 117 -3.37 10.62 7.11
CA GLY A 117 -2.32 9.71 6.65
C GLY A 117 -2.24 8.37 7.38
N TRP A 118 -3.12 8.10 8.35
CA TRP A 118 -3.16 6.82 9.08
C TRP A 118 -4.12 5.83 8.43
N THR A 119 -3.94 4.52 8.70
CA THR A 119 -4.88 3.46 8.34
C THR A 119 -5.33 2.69 9.59
N ASP A 120 -6.57 2.20 9.61
CA ASP A 120 -7.01 1.32 10.69
C ASP A 120 -6.45 -0.10 10.51
N HIS A 121 -6.31 -0.54 9.25
CA HIS A 121 -5.87 -1.88 8.89
C HIS A 121 -5.03 -1.86 7.62
N ILE A 122 -4.05 -2.75 7.56
CA ILE A 122 -3.31 -3.08 6.36
C ILE A 122 -3.91 -4.38 5.84
N LEU A 123 -4.38 -4.37 4.59
CA LEU A 123 -4.93 -5.56 3.96
C LEU A 123 -3.83 -6.23 3.14
N VAL A 124 -3.70 -7.55 3.27
CA VAL A 124 -2.69 -8.34 2.58
C VAL A 124 -3.35 -9.54 1.89
N ARG A 125 -2.95 -9.82 0.65
CA ARG A 125 -3.40 -10.98 -0.11
C ARG A 125 -2.34 -12.07 -0.08
N VAL A 126 -2.77 -13.28 0.28
CA VAL A 126 -1.95 -14.48 0.40
C VAL A 126 -2.64 -15.57 -0.43
N GLY A 127 -2.18 -15.78 -1.66
CA GLY A 127 -2.89 -16.60 -2.64
C GLY A 127 -4.32 -16.08 -2.86
N SER A 128 -5.31 -16.93 -2.57
CA SER A 128 -6.74 -16.57 -2.67
C SER A 128 -7.31 -15.90 -1.42
N GLN A 129 -6.57 -15.83 -0.33
CA GLN A 129 -7.05 -15.29 0.94
C GLN A 129 -6.67 -13.82 1.11
N ILE A 130 -7.58 -13.04 1.71
CA ILE A 130 -7.29 -11.68 2.16
C ILE A 130 -7.25 -11.68 3.69
N ARG A 131 -6.16 -11.19 4.25
CA ARG A 131 -5.96 -11.00 5.69
C ARG A 131 -5.88 -9.53 6.02
N ALA A 132 -6.13 -9.20 7.29
CA ALA A 132 -6.00 -7.83 7.79
C ALA A 132 -5.07 -7.81 8.99
N VAL A 133 -4.08 -6.93 8.99
CA VAL A 133 -3.19 -6.70 10.14
C VAL A 133 -3.29 -5.26 10.63
N THR A 134 -3.04 -5.02 11.91
CA THR A 134 -3.15 -3.70 12.56
C THR A 134 -2.17 -3.59 13.73
N LYS A 135 -2.21 -2.47 14.46
CA LYS A 135 -1.24 -2.09 15.50
C LYS A 135 0.19 -2.15 14.97
N TYR A 136 0.40 -1.48 13.86
CA TYR A 136 1.69 -1.28 13.20
C TYR A 136 2.47 -0.15 13.86
N SER A 137 3.76 -0.07 13.54
CA SER A 137 4.65 0.97 14.06
C SER A 137 4.32 2.34 13.45
N PRO A 138 4.09 3.39 14.27
CA PRO A 138 3.92 4.75 13.77
C PRO A 138 5.13 5.25 12.97
N CYS A 139 6.33 4.80 13.33
CA CYS A 139 7.57 5.09 12.60
C CYS A 139 7.53 4.58 11.16
N ARG A 140 7.14 3.31 10.96
CA ARG A 140 7.07 2.73 9.62
C ARG A 140 5.99 3.38 8.77
N MET A 141 4.90 3.84 9.39
CA MET A 141 3.88 4.62 8.67
C MET A 141 4.42 5.99 8.26
N ALA A 142 5.14 6.67 9.16
CA ALA A 142 5.77 7.95 8.85
C ALA A 142 6.79 7.83 7.70
N GLU A 143 7.63 6.79 7.73
CA GLU A 143 8.57 6.47 6.66
C GLU A 143 7.87 6.21 5.32
N LEU A 144 6.70 5.54 5.32
CA LEU A 144 5.90 5.35 4.11
C LEU A 144 5.30 6.66 3.61
N ILE A 145 4.76 7.50 4.49
CA ILE A 145 4.16 8.80 4.12
C ILE A 145 5.21 9.71 3.46
N VAL A 146 6.36 9.87 4.11
CA VAL A 146 7.49 10.68 3.62
C VAL A 146 8.07 10.05 2.36
N GLY A 147 8.34 8.74 2.43
CA GLY A 147 8.86 7.95 1.34
C GLY A 147 8.00 8.11 0.10
N ALA A 148 6.70 7.91 0.19
CA ALA A 148 5.73 8.01 -0.91
C ALA A 148 5.33 9.45 -1.28
N LYS A 149 5.90 10.48 -0.63
CA LYS A 149 5.58 11.89 -0.86
C LYS A 149 4.07 12.19 -0.73
N LEU A 150 3.38 11.46 0.14
CA LEU A 150 1.96 11.62 0.39
C LEU A 150 1.70 12.96 1.08
N ARG A 151 0.77 13.77 0.58
CA ARG A 151 0.41 15.03 1.24
C ARG A 151 -0.68 14.76 2.28
N THR A 152 -0.32 14.81 3.55
CA THR A 152 -1.23 14.56 4.69
C THR A 152 -1.37 15.79 5.56
N SER A 153 -2.43 15.87 6.38
CA SER A 153 -2.56 16.94 7.39
C SER A 153 -1.54 16.82 8.52
N THR A 154 -0.78 15.73 8.58
CA THR A 154 0.23 15.43 9.60
C THR A 154 1.60 15.27 8.98
N GLN A 155 1.84 15.87 7.80
CA GLN A 155 3.08 15.68 7.03
C GLN A 155 4.30 16.08 7.85
N GLU A 156 4.28 17.24 8.48
CA GLU A 156 5.35 17.72 9.36
C GLU A 156 5.63 16.73 10.50
N HIS A 157 4.57 16.16 11.07
CA HIS A 157 4.71 15.15 12.14
C HIS A 157 5.31 13.84 11.61
N ALA A 158 4.93 13.41 10.40
CA ALA A 158 5.51 12.25 9.75
C ALA A 158 6.99 12.47 9.42
N GLU A 159 7.36 13.65 8.92
CA GLU A 159 8.74 14.02 8.66
C GLU A 159 9.58 13.98 9.95
N LEU A 160 9.07 14.58 11.04
CA LEU A 160 9.69 14.51 12.35
C LEU A 160 9.87 13.06 12.82
N LEU A 161 8.79 12.28 12.87
CA LEU A 161 8.84 10.88 13.30
C LEU A 161 9.84 10.09 12.46
N SER A 162 9.79 10.20 11.12
CA SER A 162 10.71 9.48 10.24
C SER A 162 12.18 9.78 10.54
N GLY A 163 12.52 11.00 10.97
CA GLY A 163 13.88 11.37 11.36
C GLY A 163 14.33 10.81 12.71
N TYR A 164 13.40 10.53 13.62
CA TYR A 164 13.70 9.94 14.95
C TYR A 164 13.73 8.42 14.94
N CYS A 165 13.14 7.78 13.94
CA CYS A 165 12.97 6.33 13.88
C CYS A 165 14.17 5.58 13.28
N VAL A 166 15.38 6.16 13.35
CA VAL A 166 16.62 5.47 12.98
C VAL A 166 16.83 4.32 13.98
N ASP A 167 16.83 3.09 13.49
CA ASP A 167 17.14 1.91 14.30
C ASP A 167 18.49 2.13 15.02
N PRO A 168 18.59 1.92 16.35
CA PRO A 168 19.88 1.90 17.01
C PRO A 168 20.71 0.78 16.36
N LYS A 169 21.86 1.17 15.80
CA LYS A 169 22.83 0.26 15.17
C LYS A 169 23.28 -0.84 16.12
#